data_AF-A0AAU5MK14-F1
#
_entry.id   AF-A0AAU5MK14-F1
#
_cell.length_a   1.000
_cell.length_b   1.000
_cell.length_c   1.000
_cell.angle_alpha   90.00
_cell.angle_beta   90.00
_cell.angle_gamma   90.00
#
_symmetry.space_group_name_H-M   'P 1'
#
loop_
_entity.id
_entity.type
_entity.pdbx_description
1 polymer ?
#
loop_
_entity_poly.entity_id
_entity_poly.type
_entity_poly.pdbx_seq_one_letter_code
_entity_poly.pdbx_strand_id
1 'polypeptide(L)'
;MRRELAGFAQLEGFVMGSVYLEGPDTAPAAFEALVTSVNRYEITTVVVPEWRHLALVGDPSAVRVQFERTAGARFLLHDVPPP
;
A
#
# COMPACT_ATOMS: atom_id res chain seq x y z
N MET A 1 -13.70 2.91 0.07
CA MET A 1 -12.26 3.18 0.30
C MET A 1 -11.81 3.27 1.76
N ARG A 2 -11.63 4.41 2.43
CA ARG A 2 -10.97 4.39 3.78
C ARG A 2 -11.67 3.51 4.82
N ARG A 3 -13.00 3.58 4.93
CA ARG A 3 -13.79 2.73 5.83
C ARG A 3 -13.71 1.24 5.46
N GLU A 4 -13.63 0.97 4.17
CA GLU A 4 -13.59 -0.37 3.60
C GLU A 4 -12.24 -1.04 3.84
N LEU A 5 -11.14 -0.31 3.60
CA LEU A 5 -9.79 -0.73 3.94
C LEU A 5 -9.62 -0.94 5.45
N ALA A 6 -10.34 -0.17 6.28
CA ALA A 6 -10.29 -0.32 7.74
C ALA A 6 -11.03 -1.58 8.20
N GLY A 7 -12.19 -1.87 7.59
CA GLY A 7 -12.90 -3.13 7.79
C GLY A 7 -12.07 -4.32 7.34
N PHE A 8 -11.43 -4.25 6.17
CA PHE A 8 -10.52 -5.27 5.66
C PHE A 8 -9.34 -5.50 6.62
N ALA A 9 -8.65 -4.44 7.03
CA ALA A 9 -7.54 -4.54 7.97
C ALA A 9 -7.97 -5.23 9.28
N GLN A 10 -9.14 -4.86 9.82
CA GLN A 10 -9.66 -5.49 11.02
C GLN A 10 -9.97 -6.98 10.84
N LEU A 11 -10.54 -7.39 9.69
CA LEU A 11 -10.83 -8.79 9.39
C LEU A 11 -9.55 -9.64 9.31
N GLU A 12 -8.48 -9.09 8.73
CA GLU A 12 -7.18 -9.76 8.62
C GLU A 12 -6.34 -9.68 9.92
N GLY A 13 -6.87 -9.07 10.98
CA GLY A 13 -6.14 -8.90 12.25
C GLY A 13 -5.08 -7.79 12.25
N PHE A 14 -5.13 -6.90 11.26
CA PHE A 14 -4.26 -5.72 11.16
C PHE A 14 -4.89 -4.48 11.82
N VAL A 15 -4.02 -3.58 12.30
CA VAL A 15 -4.41 -2.21 12.66
C VAL A 15 -4.07 -1.29 11.50
N MET A 16 -5.06 -0.57 10.98
CA MET A 16 -4.82 0.41 9.92
C MET A 16 -3.95 1.57 10.45
N GLY A 17 -2.81 1.80 9.78
CA GLY A 17 -1.99 2.99 9.98
C GLY A 17 -2.52 4.20 9.19
N SER A 18 -1.71 4.71 8.27
CA SER A 18 -2.06 5.86 7.41
C SER A 18 -2.47 5.43 6.01
N VAL A 19 -3.27 6.26 5.34
CA VAL A 19 -3.64 6.09 3.93
C VAL A 19 -2.85 7.08 3.10
N TYR A 20 -2.20 6.59 2.05
CA TYR A 20 -1.42 7.39 1.11
C TYR A 20 -2.14 7.41 -0.23
N LEU A 21 -2.33 8.61 -0.79
CA LEU A 21 -2.99 8.82 -2.08
C LEU A 21 -2.04 9.58 -2.98
N GLU A 22 -1.77 9.01 -4.15
CA GLU A 22 -0.96 9.65 -5.18
C GLU A 22 -1.86 10.28 -6.25
N GLY A 23 -1.51 11.49 -6.67
CA GLY A 23 -2.08 12.15 -7.85
C GLY A 23 -1.03 12.30 -8.96
N PRO A 24 -1.44 12.51 -10.22
CA PRO A 24 -0.50 12.71 -11.33
C PRO A 24 0.50 13.84 -11.11
N ASP A 25 0.06 14.94 -10.46
CA ASP A 25 0.88 16.12 -10.20
C ASP A 25 1.75 16.01 -8.95
N THR A 26 1.48 15.03 -8.08
CA THR A 26 2.19 14.84 -6.80
C THR A 26 3.12 13.63 -6.83
N ALA A 27 3.05 12.80 -7.86
CA ALA A 27 3.84 11.59 -7.96
C ALA A 27 5.35 11.89 -8.00
N PRO A 28 6.19 11.21 -7.20
CA PRO A 28 5.89 10.05 -6.33
C PRO A 28 5.81 10.38 -4.82
N ALA A 29 5.38 11.57 -4.41
CA ALA A 29 5.54 12.05 -3.04
C ALA A 29 4.78 11.22 -1.98
N ALA A 30 3.56 10.77 -2.27
CA ALA A 30 2.80 9.95 -1.33
C ALA A 30 3.40 8.54 -1.21
N PHE A 31 3.93 7.99 -2.30
CA PHE A 31 4.65 6.73 -2.30
C PHE A 31 5.96 6.80 -1.50
N GLU A 32 6.73 7.87 -1.62
CA GLU A 32 7.95 8.06 -0.82
C GLU A 32 7.64 8.20 0.68
N ALA A 33 6.55 8.89 1.02
CA ALA A 33 6.07 8.99 2.40
C ALA A 33 5.61 7.63 2.97
N LEU A 34 4.97 6.80 2.14
CA LEU A 34 4.64 5.42 2.46
C LEU A 34 5.91 4.61 2.78
N VAL A 35 6.92 4.63 1.89
CA VAL A 35 8.20 3.92 2.10
C VAL A 35 8.88 4.39 3.38
N THR A 36 8.89 5.71 3.62
CA THR A 36 9.45 6.29 4.84
C THR A 36 8.75 5.76 6.10
N SER A 37 7.42 5.65 6.06
CA SER A 37 6.65 5.14 7.19
C SER A 37 6.82 3.64 7.40
N VAL A 38 6.94 2.88 6.32
CA VAL A 38 7.25 1.45 6.38
C VAL A 38 8.56 1.22 7.11
N ASN A 39 9.61 1.94 6.73
CA ASN A 39 10.92 1.83 7.36
C ASN A 39 10.92 2.35 8.81
N ARG A 40 10.24 3.47 9.08
CA ARG A 40 10.24 4.10 10.41
C ARG A 40 9.47 3.30 11.46
N TYR A 41 8.34 2.71 11.06
CA TYR A 41 7.42 2.04 11.97
C TYR A 41 7.43 0.52 11.80
N GLU A 42 8.40 -0.02 11.07
CA GLU A 42 8.57 -1.46 10.84
C GLU A 42 7.28 -2.14 10.33
N ILE A 43 6.56 -1.45 9.45
CA ILE A 43 5.30 -1.96 8.89
C ILE A 43 5.62 -3.15 7.98
N THR A 44 4.97 -4.29 8.20
CA THR A 44 5.24 -5.52 7.45
C THR A 44 4.29 -5.72 6.25
N THR A 45 3.16 -5.01 6.23
CA THR A 45 2.11 -5.18 5.22
C THR A 45 1.57 -3.83 4.76
N VAL A 46 1.45 -3.64 3.44
CA VAL A 46 0.78 -2.50 2.81
C VAL A 46 -0.38 -2.98 1.97
N VAL A 47 -1.58 -2.49 2.25
CA VAL A 47 -2.78 -2.84 1.48
C VAL A 47 -2.91 -1.92 0.27
N VAL A 48 -3.10 -2.50 -0.92
CA VAL A 48 -3.36 -1.80 -2.17
C VAL A 48 -4.68 -2.29 -2.76
N PRO A 49 -5.61 -1.42 -3.19
CA PRO A 49 -6.87 -1.86 -3.76
C PRO A 49 -6.69 -2.70 -5.03
N GLU A 50 -5.84 -2.24 -5.94
CA GLU A 50 -5.52 -2.93 -7.19
C GLU A 50 -4.11 -2.57 -7.64
N TRP A 51 -3.40 -3.48 -8.32
CA TRP A 51 -2.03 -3.25 -8.79
C TRP A 51 -1.86 -1.99 -9.64
N ARG A 52 -2.89 -1.58 -10.40
CA ARG A 52 -2.86 -0.36 -11.23
C ARG A 52 -2.58 0.92 -10.42
N HIS A 53 -2.80 0.92 -9.11
CA HIS A 53 -2.50 2.07 -8.26
C HIS A 53 -1.00 2.35 -8.13
N LEU A 54 -0.14 1.38 -8.48
CA LEU A 54 1.31 1.57 -8.56
C LEU A 54 1.75 2.18 -9.91
N ALA A 55 0.86 2.27 -10.90
CA ALA A 55 1.22 2.71 -12.25
C ALA A 55 1.72 4.17 -12.31
N LEU A 56 1.33 5.00 -11.34
CA LEU A 56 1.78 6.40 -11.24
C LEU A 56 3.25 6.51 -10.79
N VAL A 57 3.81 5.48 -10.17
CA VAL A 57 5.21 5.45 -9.72
C VAL A 57 6.11 4.55 -10.57
N GLY A 58 5.54 3.75 -11.46
CA GLY A 58 6.28 2.92 -12.41
C GLY A 58 5.47 1.70 -12.88
N ASP A 59 6.14 0.74 -13.52
CA ASP A 59 5.50 -0.54 -13.82
C ASP A 59 5.05 -1.25 -12.52
N PRO A 60 3.77 -1.61 -12.35
CA PRO A 60 3.27 -2.18 -11.10
C PRO A 60 4.03 -3.43 -10.62
N SER A 61 4.47 -4.29 -11.54
CA SER A 61 5.17 -5.53 -11.18
C SER A 61 6.59 -5.24 -10.70
N ALA A 62 7.30 -4.36 -11.40
CA ALA A 62 8.63 -3.91 -11.02
C ALA A 62 8.62 -3.15 -9.69
N VAL A 63 7.66 -2.22 -9.51
CA VAL A 63 7.49 -1.45 -8.27
C VAL A 63 7.23 -2.38 -7.09
N ARG A 64 6.32 -3.35 -7.24
CA ARG A 64 6.05 -4.35 -6.21
C ARG A 64 7.32 -5.12 -5.81
N VAL A 65 8.00 -5.73 -6.78
CA VAL A 65 9.20 -6.56 -6.51
C VAL A 65 10.29 -5.73 -5.83
N GLN A 66 10.52 -4.51 -6.31
CA GLN A 66 11.54 -3.63 -5.74
C GLN A 66 11.16 -3.19 -4.33
N PHE A 67 9.92 -2.74 -4.11
CA PHE A 67 9.43 -2.34 -2.80
C PHE A 67 9.57 -3.48 -1.79
N GLU A 68 9.08 -4.67 -2.12
CA GLU A 68 9.10 -5.81 -1.19
C GLU A 68 10.51 -6.27 -0.84
N ARG A 69 11.43 -6.20 -1.82
CA ARG A 69 12.84 -6.51 -1.60
C ARG A 69 13.53 -5.48 -0.70
N THR A 70 13.23 -4.20 -0.89
CA THR A 70 14.02 -3.11 -0.29
C THR A 70 13.45 -2.65 1.05
N ALA A 71 12.13 -2.56 1.16
CA ALA A 71 11.44 -2.08 2.35
C ALA A 71 11.12 -3.21 3.35
N GLY A 72 11.26 -4.49 2.94
CA GLY A 72 10.96 -5.65 3.79
C GLY A 72 9.47 -5.85 4.12
N ALA A 73 8.59 -5.02 3.54
CA ALA A 73 7.15 -5.11 3.67
C ALA A 73 6.52 -5.74 2.43
N ARG A 74 5.38 -6.41 2.58
CA ARG A 74 4.66 -7.03 1.46
C ARG A 74 3.46 -6.21 1.04
N PHE A 75 3.20 -6.18 -0.27
CA PHE A 75 1.92 -5.68 -0.75
C PHE A 75 0.85 -6.76 -0.61
N LEU A 76 -0.32 -6.35 -0.15
CA LEU A 76 -1.49 -7.20 -0.07
C LEU A 76 -2.63 -6.53 -0.83
N LEU A 77 -3.28 -7.29 -1.72
CA LEU A 77 -4.46 -6.78 -2.41
C LEU A 77 -5.64 -6.74 -1.45
N HIS A 78 -6.42 -5.67 -1.53
CA HIS A 78 -7.74 -5.63 -0.92
C HIS A 78 -8.65 -6.61 -1.67
N ASP A 79 -8.58 -7.89 -1.31
CA ASP A 79 -9.51 -8.90 -1.78
C ASP A 79 -10.58 -9.04 -0.69
N VAL A 80 -11.63 -8.21 -0.77
CA VAL A 80 -12.81 -8.41 0.06
C VAL A 80 -13.69 -9.42 -0.67
N PRO A 81 -13.85 -10.65 -0.14
CA PRO A 81 -14.84 -11.56 -0.69
C PRO A 81 -16.23 -10.89 -0.57
N PRO A 82 -17.10 -11.01 -1.60
CA PRO A 82 -18.45 -10.46 -1.53
C PRO A 82 -19.21 -11.06 -0.33
N PRO A 83 -20.14 -10.30 0.27
CA PRO A 83 -20.92 -10.73 1.44
C PRO A 83 -21.78 -11.97 1.17
#